data_AF-R4K079-F1
#
_entry.id   AF-R4K079-F1
#
_cell.length_a   1.000
_cell.length_b   1.000
_cell.length_c   1.000
_cell.angle_alpha   90.00
_cell.angle_beta   90.00
_cell.angle_gamma   90.00
#
_symmetry.space_group_name_H-M   'P 1'
#
loop_
_entity.id
_entity.type
_entity.pdbx_description
1 polymer ?
#
loop_
_entity_poly.entity_id
_entity_poly.type
_entity_poly.pdbx_seq_one_letter_code
_entity_poly.pdbx_strand_id
1 'polypeptide(L)'
;MKNKSKKIYIININGIAYFIIFSILIAVVIWFISKGMQDVNISIPLTKAYSVDQANAINALANNATGRINNTIAVSAIFFTVIVASISVFQFVKIKDFDKIKENILINTAEIEEKIKESNLEIVNLRDEYMKLDILRQNLEFRNARLQVELNDLKIDKCLSGKGYWVKELRDLLNSNIKLGDEFKNLLSKSELSELYFQLGKSYIATCDIYETYIYMKKILKKSLELIKDSNEDNQKIDTYKLMIDMEQTRGNYEEVAKILDDMGNLLEKDIEENLWLLANLNGACGWDKIDQCIKILDQLDFYYGVKCVEYIKRYDEDGSFNELKTNEKFKNKLYSIIGKNE
;
A
#
# COMPACT_ATOMS: atom_id res chain seq x y z
N MET A 1 5.46 63.16 55.53
CA MET A 1 6.84 62.70 55.80
C MET A 1 6.87 61.18 55.74
N LYS A 2 7.66 60.58 54.84
CA LYS A 2 7.80 59.11 54.71
C LYS A 2 8.73 58.58 55.80
N ASN A 3 8.21 57.74 56.71
CA ASN A 3 9.03 56.98 57.65
C ASN A 3 9.64 55.77 56.94
N LYS A 4 10.98 55.69 56.88
CA LYS A 4 11.72 54.52 56.36
C LYS A 4 11.55 53.34 57.33
N SER A 5 10.97 52.24 56.86
CA SER A 5 10.90 50.99 57.64
C SER A 5 12.31 50.42 57.84
N LYS A 6 12.79 50.40 59.09
CA LYS A 6 13.96 49.62 59.50
C LYS A 6 13.66 48.14 59.28
N LYS A 7 14.49 47.45 58.47
CA LYS A 7 14.48 45.98 58.42
C LYS A 7 15.00 45.46 59.76
N ILE A 8 14.10 44.83 60.52
CA ILE A 8 14.44 44.08 61.73
C ILE A 8 14.80 42.67 61.27
N TYR A 9 16.06 42.27 61.45
CA TYR A 9 16.47 40.88 61.25
C TYR A 9 16.05 40.10 62.50
N ILE A 10 15.08 39.21 62.36
CA ILE A 10 14.71 38.25 63.40
C ILE A 10 15.79 37.17 63.38
N ILE A 11 16.81 37.36 64.20
CA ILE A 11 17.84 36.35 64.40
C ILE A 11 17.22 35.24 65.25
N ASN A 12 17.16 34.02 64.71
CA ASN A 12 16.68 32.86 65.45
C ASN A 12 17.72 32.48 66.52
N ILE A 13 17.53 33.01 67.73
CA ILE A 13 18.41 32.81 68.89
C ILE A 13 18.62 31.31 69.17
N ASN A 14 17.60 30.48 68.94
CA ASN A 14 17.72 29.03 69.11
C ASN A 14 18.71 28.44 68.09
N GLY A 15 18.66 28.87 66.83
CA GLY A 15 19.60 28.43 65.80
C GLY A 15 21.05 28.75 66.13
N ILE A 16 21.30 29.92 66.72
CA ILE A 16 22.64 30.31 67.20
C ILE A 16 23.07 29.48 68.41
N ALA A 17 22.18 29.31 69.40
CA ALA A 17 22.47 28.49 70.58
C ALA A 17 22.79 27.03 70.19
N TYR A 18 22.05 26.46 69.23
CA TYR A 18 22.33 25.13 68.70
C TYR A 18 23.67 25.04 67.98
N PHE A 19 24.03 26.04 67.18
CA PHE A 19 25.35 26.07 66.53
C PHE A 19 26.47 26.08 67.56
N ILE A 20 26.34 26.88 68.62
CA ILE A 20 27.32 26.95 69.71
C ILE A 20 27.44 25.61 70.44
N ILE A 21 26.32 24.98 70.82
CA ILE A 21 26.33 23.68 71.50
C ILE A 21 26.96 22.60 70.62
N PHE A 22 26.64 22.59 69.32
CA PHE A 22 27.20 21.66 68.35
C PHE A 22 28.72 21.83 68.18
N SER A 23 29.21 23.07 68.08
CA SER A 23 30.65 23.34 68.01
C SER A 23 31.40 22.88 69.26
N ILE A 24 30.83 23.07 70.45
CA ILE A 24 31.41 22.59 71.72
C ILE A 24 31.51 21.06 71.71
N LEU A 25 30.45 20.37 71.27
CA LEU A 25 30.40 18.91 71.25
C LEU A 25 31.44 18.31 70.30
N ILE A 26 31.62 18.89 69.11
CA ILE A 26 32.68 18.52 68.18
C ILE A 26 34.07 18.75 68.81
N ALA A 27 34.28 19.92 69.43
CA ALA A 27 35.57 20.26 70.03
C ALA A 27 35.95 19.29 71.16
N VAL A 28 34.98 18.87 71.99
CA VAL A 28 35.19 17.87 73.06
C VAL A 28 35.56 16.51 72.48
N VAL A 29 34.90 16.06 71.43
CA VAL A 29 35.21 14.78 70.77
C VAL A 29 36.61 14.81 70.16
N ILE A 30 36.99 15.89 69.46
CA ILE A 30 38.34 16.07 68.91
C ILE A 30 39.39 16.06 70.02
N TRP A 31 39.14 16.76 71.13
CA TRP A 31 40.05 16.78 72.27
C TRP A 31 40.24 15.40 72.91
N PHE A 32 39.15 14.66 73.09
CA PHE A 32 39.18 13.31 73.67
C PHE A 32 39.98 12.34 72.79
N ILE A 33 39.78 12.41 71.46
CA ILE A 33 40.58 11.66 70.47
C ILE A 33 42.06 12.04 70.56
N SER A 34 42.38 13.34 70.61
CA SER A 34 43.77 13.82 70.68
C SER A 34 44.52 13.33 71.93
N LYS A 35 43.83 13.21 73.07
CA LYS A 35 44.40 12.70 74.33
C LYS A 35 44.56 11.17 74.37
N GLY A 36 43.69 10.42 73.69
CA GLY A 36 43.75 8.95 73.63
C GLY A 36 44.80 8.39 72.67
N MET A 37 45.41 9.23 71.82
CA MET A 37 46.39 8.85 70.80
C MET A 37 47.86 9.04 71.25
N GLN A 38 48.21 8.76 72.51
CA GLN A 38 49.62 8.73 72.91
C GLN A 38 50.28 7.40 72.50
N ASP A 39 51.50 7.49 71.96
CA ASP A 39 52.24 6.39 71.35
C ASP A 39 52.27 5.13 72.24
N VAL A 40 51.87 4.00 71.67
CA VAL A 40 51.95 2.71 72.35
C VAL A 40 53.42 2.29 72.35
N ASN A 41 54.12 2.53 73.46
CA ASN A 41 55.52 2.13 73.59
C ASN A 41 55.61 0.62 73.83
N ILE A 42 55.60 -0.17 72.75
CA ILE A 42 55.74 -1.63 72.82
C ILE A 42 57.23 -1.95 73.08
N SER A 43 57.54 -2.36 74.31
CA SER A 43 58.86 -2.85 74.68
C SER A 43 59.04 -4.29 74.16
N ILE A 44 59.81 -4.47 73.09
CA ILE A 44 60.18 -5.79 72.57
C ILE A 44 61.60 -6.13 73.06
N PRO A 45 61.81 -7.22 73.84
CA PRO A 45 63.13 -7.58 74.32
C PRO A 45 64.02 -8.07 73.17
N LEU A 46 65.18 -7.42 72.99
CA LEU A 46 66.17 -7.80 71.99
C LEU A 46 66.81 -9.14 72.38
N THR A 47 66.49 -10.19 71.62
CA THR A 47 67.11 -11.52 71.74
C THR A 47 67.81 -11.88 70.43
N LYS A 48 68.68 -12.90 70.41
CA LYS A 48 69.47 -13.32 69.23
C LYS A 48 68.64 -13.63 67.96
N ALA A 49 67.32 -13.72 68.06
CA ALA A 49 66.42 -13.98 66.94
C ALA A 49 66.06 -12.73 66.11
N TYR A 50 66.21 -11.52 66.65
CA TYR A 50 65.89 -10.28 65.95
C TYR A 50 66.98 -9.22 66.15
N SER A 51 67.45 -8.59 65.08
CA SER A 51 68.37 -7.47 65.17
C SER A 51 67.67 -6.20 65.70
N VAL A 52 68.45 -5.23 66.18
CA VAL A 52 67.93 -3.93 66.66
C VAL A 52 67.09 -3.23 65.58
N ASP A 53 67.54 -3.30 64.32
CA ASP A 53 66.82 -2.71 63.20
C ASP A 53 65.49 -3.41 62.91
N GLN A 54 65.41 -4.72 63.10
CA GLN A 54 64.18 -5.49 62.94
C GLN A 54 63.16 -5.19 64.05
N ALA A 55 63.61 -5.05 65.30
CA ALA A 55 62.74 -4.65 66.41
C ALA A 55 62.19 -3.22 66.23
N ASN A 56 63.03 -2.29 65.78
CA ASN A 56 62.62 -0.92 65.47
C ASN A 56 61.63 -0.86 64.30
N ALA A 57 61.83 -1.69 63.27
CA ALA A 57 60.90 -1.79 62.15
C ALA A 57 59.52 -2.33 62.56
N ILE A 58 59.48 -3.34 63.45
CA ILE A 58 58.23 -3.89 63.98
C ILE A 58 57.50 -2.85 64.83
N ASN A 59 58.22 -2.13 65.70
CA ASN A 59 57.62 -1.04 66.49
C ASN A 59 57.11 0.10 65.60
N ALA A 60 57.84 0.47 64.54
CA ALA A 60 57.37 1.47 63.58
C ALA A 60 56.11 1.01 62.83
N LEU A 61 56.04 -0.27 62.43
CA LEU A 61 54.86 -0.86 61.79
C LEU A 61 53.66 -0.92 62.75
N ALA A 62 53.87 -1.30 64.00
CA ALA A 62 52.83 -1.37 65.02
C ALA A 62 52.28 0.03 65.37
N ASN A 63 53.16 1.04 65.49
CA ASN A 63 52.75 2.42 65.70
C ASN A 63 51.96 2.97 64.50
N ASN A 64 52.37 2.65 63.28
CA ASN A 64 51.65 3.06 62.07
C ASN A 64 50.29 2.37 61.96
N ALA A 65 50.20 1.07 62.27
CA ALA A 65 48.95 0.32 62.29
C ALA A 65 47.97 0.84 63.36
N THR A 66 48.45 1.08 64.58
CA THR A 66 47.65 1.65 65.67
C THR A 66 47.19 3.07 65.35
N GLY A 67 48.07 3.90 64.75
CA GLY A 67 47.72 5.23 64.27
C GLY A 67 46.60 5.21 63.22
N ARG A 68 46.62 4.25 62.29
CA ARG A 68 45.55 4.07 61.28
C ARG A 68 44.23 3.61 61.91
N ILE A 69 44.26 2.69 62.86
CA ILE A 69 43.06 2.22 63.58
C ILE A 69 42.44 3.38 64.35
N ASN A 70 43.25 4.14 65.11
CA ASN A 70 42.77 5.28 65.88
C ASN A 70 42.18 6.38 65.00
N ASN A 71 42.82 6.67 63.85
CA ASN A 71 42.28 7.65 62.90
C ASN A 71 40.95 7.19 62.28
N THR A 72 40.80 5.89 62.03
CA THR A 72 39.54 5.31 61.52
C THR A 72 38.41 5.42 62.55
N ILE A 73 38.70 5.15 63.83
CA ILE A 73 37.74 5.31 64.93
C ILE A 73 37.34 6.78 65.09
N ALA A 74 38.31 7.69 65.02
CA ALA A 74 38.08 9.14 65.10
C ALA A 74 37.15 9.65 64.00
N VAL A 75 37.43 9.31 62.74
CA VAL A 75 36.60 9.68 61.58
C VAL A 75 35.19 9.08 61.72
N SER A 76 35.09 7.83 62.18
CA SER A 76 33.80 7.16 62.37
C SER A 76 32.96 7.82 63.47
N ALA A 77 33.57 8.21 64.60
CA ALA A 77 32.88 8.90 65.68
C ALA A 77 32.41 10.31 65.27
N ILE A 78 33.23 11.05 64.53
CA ILE A 78 32.85 12.36 63.97
C ILE A 78 31.68 12.18 63.00
N PHE A 79 31.76 11.21 62.09
CA PHE A 79 30.72 10.94 61.11
C PHE A 79 29.39 10.54 61.76
N PHE A 80 29.44 9.66 62.77
CA PHE A 80 28.25 9.24 63.50
C PHE A 80 27.59 10.42 64.25
N THR A 81 28.40 11.30 64.84
CA THR A 81 27.91 12.51 65.54
C THR A 81 27.23 13.48 64.57
N VAL A 82 27.78 13.67 63.37
CA VAL A 82 27.16 14.50 62.31
C VAL A 82 25.83 13.92 61.85
N ILE A 83 25.74 12.60 61.66
CA ILE A 83 24.50 11.93 61.25
C ILE A 83 23.41 12.07 62.31
N VAL A 84 23.70 11.76 63.58
CA VAL A 84 22.72 11.83 64.67
C VAL A 84 22.22 13.26 64.87
N ALA A 85 23.11 14.26 64.80
CA ALA A 85 22.73 15.67 64.87
C ALA A 85 21.86 16.08 63.67
N SER A 86 22.19 15.62 62.46
CA SER A 86 21.43 15.94 61.23
C SER A 86 20.01 15.34 61.28
N ILE A 87 19.87 14.07 61.70
CA ILE A 87 18.57 13.39 61.85
C ILE A 87 17.68 14.12 62.88
N SER A 88 18.27 14.61 63.96
CA SER A 88 17.54 15.36 65.00
C SER A 88 17.00 16.70 64.48
N VAL A 89 17.72 17.37 63.58
CA VAL A 89 17.24 18.57 62.87
C VAL A 89 16.11 18.22 61.88
N PHE A 90 16.23 17.11 61.15
CA PHE A 90 15.20 16.65 60.22
C PHE A 90 13.88 16.26 60.90
N GLN A 91 13.90 15.77 62.15
CA GLN A 91 12.67 15.49 62.90
C GLN A 91 11.89 16.76 63.28
N PHE A 92 12.55 17.91 63.43
CA PHE A 92 11.91 19.17 63.79
C PHE A 92 11.33 19.93 62.58
N VAL A 93 11.92 19.75 61.39
CA VAL A 93 11.45 20.36 60.12
C VAL A 93 10.22 19.61 59.54
N LYS A 94 10.05 18.32 59.88
CA LYS A 94 9.11 17.39 59.23
C LYS A 94 7.61 17.69 59.31
N ILE A 95 7.13 18.64 60.12
CA ILE A 95 5.67 18.81 60.34
C ILE A 95 5.04 19.92 59.47
N LYS A 96 5.82 20.86 58.89
CA LYS A 96 5.22 22.02 58.16
C LYS A 96 5.32 21.99 56.63
N ASP A 97 6.24 21.22 56.04
CA ASP A 97 6.53 21.33 54.59
C ASP A 97 6.07 20.12 53.75
N PHE A 98 5.54 19.05 54.36
CA PHE A 98 5.17 17.82 53.65
C PHE A 98 3.88 17.97 52.82
N ASP A 99 2.89 18.69 53.36
CA ASP A 99 1.60 18.88 52.68
C ASP A 99 1.74 19.72 51.41
N LYS A 100 2.62 20.73 51.43
CA LYS A 100 2.90 21.60 50.28
C LYS A 100 3.61 20.87 49.13
N ILE A 101 4.47 19.91 49.44
CA ILE A 101 5.15 19.09 48.42
C ILE A 101 4.17 18.09 47.80
N LYS A 102 3.28 17.49 48.59
CA LYS A 102 2.26 16.56 48.11
C LYS A 102 1.27 17.23 47.15
N GLU A 103 0.82 18.45 47.49
CA GLU A 103 -0.10 19.23 46.64
C GLU A 103 0.55 19.62 45.31
N ASN A 104 1.81 20.07 45.32
CA ASN A 104 2.55 20.39 44.10
C ASN A 104 2.78 19.17 43.19
N ILE A 105 3.00 17.97 43.74
CA ILE A 105 3.16 16.75 42.95
C ILE A 105 1.84 16.39 42.25
N LEU A 106 0.71 16.45 42.97
CA LEU A 106 -0.61 16.12 42.42
C LEU A 106 -1.03 17.06 41.28
N ILE A 107 -0.83 18.37 41.46
CA ILE A 107 -1.11 19.39 40.43
C ILE A 107 -0.27 19.12 39.17
N ASN A 108 1.04 18.87 39.33
CA ASN A 108 1.93 18.60 38.19
C ASN A 108 1.55 17.31 37.44
N THR A 109 1.12 16.25 38.14
CA THR A 109 0.63 15.04 37.46
C THR A 109 -0.66 15.27 36.67
N ALA A 110 -1.59 16.07 37.20
CA ALA A 110 -2.82 16.43 36.48
C ALA A 110 -2.53 17.27 35.23
N GLU A 111 -1.63 18.25 35.32
CA GLU A 111 -1.16 19.04 34.17
C GLU A 111 -0.45 18.19 33.11
N ILE A 112 0.33 17.18 33.52
CA ILE A 112 0.99 16.25 32.59
C ILE A 112 -0.05 15.36 31.89
N GLU A 113 -1.03 14.83 32.61
CA GLU A 113 -2.13 14.04 32.01
C GLU A 113 -2.98 14.87 31.04
N GLU A 114 -3.25 16.13 31.37
CA GLU A 114 -3.98 17.05 30.51
C GLU A 114 -3.20 17.36 29.22
N LYS A 115 -1.90 17.67 29.34
CA LYS A 115 -1.02 17.85 28.17
C LYS A 115 -0.93 16.60 27.30
N ILE A 116 -0.87 15.41 27.89
CA ILE A 116 -0.88 14.14 27.13
C ILE A 116 -2.21 13.97 26.40
N LYS A 117 -3.34 14.32 27.02
CA LYS A 117 -4.67 14.28 26.36
C LYS A 117 -4.75 15.29 25.21
N GLU A 118 -4.27 16.52 25.40
CA GLU A 118 -4.23 17.55 24.35
C GLU A 118 -3.35 17.11 23.18
N SER A 119 -2.12 16.62 23.43
CA SER A 119 -1.24 16.11 22.38
C SER A 119 -1.84 14.90 21.65
N ASN A 120 -2.52 14.00 22.37
CA ASN A 120 -3.24 12.89 21.72
C ASN A 120 -4.39 13.39 20.84
N LEU A 121 -5.11 14.43 21.26
CA LEU A 121 -6.16 15.07 20.47
C LEU A 121 -5.57 15.73 19.21
N GLU A 122 -4.43 16.42 19.32
CA GLU A 122 -3.72 17.00 18.18
C GLU A 122 -3.26 15.93 17.17
N ILE A 123 -2.73 14.80 17.64
CA ILE A 123 -2.34 13.67 16.77
C ILE A 123 -3.56 13.09 16.04
N VAL A 124 -4.70 12.94 16.73
CA VAL A 124 -5.95 12.48 16.11
C VAL A 124 -6.43 13.49 15.06
N ASN A 125 -6.41 14.79 15.36
CA ASN A 125 -6.79 15.84 14.42
C ASN A 125 -5.89 15.86 13.18
N LEU A 126 -4.57 15.75 13.35
CA LEU A 126 -3.61 15.66 12.25
C LEU A 126 -3.82 14.42 11.37
N ARG A 127 -4.14 13.27 12.00
CA ARG A 127 -4.48 12.05 11.27
C ARG A 127 -5.75 12.25 10.44
N ASP A 128 -6.78 12.85 11.00
CA ASP A 128 -8.04 13.11 10.31
C ASP A 128 -7.85 14.10 9.16
N GLU A 129 -7.03 15.14 9.35
CA GLU A 129 -6.66 16.09 8.31
C GLU A 129 -5.86 15.41 7.18
N TYR A 130 -4.89 14.57 7.53
CA TYR A 130 -4.13 13.79 6.55
C TYR A 130 -5.03 12.85 5.76
N MET A 131 -5.96 12.14 6.41
CA MET A 131 -6.94 11.30 5.72
C MET A 131 -7.82 12.10 4.75
N LYS A 132 -8.26 13.30 5.13
CA LYS A 132 -8.99 14.20 4.22
C LYS A 132 -8.16 14.62 3.02
N LEU A 133 -6.89 14.97 3.23
CA LEU A 133 -5.97 15.32 2.14
C LEU A 133 -5.70 14.13 1.21
N ASP A 134 -5.56 12.92 1.75
CA ASP A 134 -5.36 11.71 0.94
C ASP A 134 -6.60 11.41 0.08
N ILE A 135 -7.81 11.55 0.63
CA ILE A 135 -9.05 11.43 -0.14
C ILE A 135 -9.12 12.49 -1.25
N LEU A 136 -8.77 13.75 -0.94
CA LEU A 136 -8.72 14.84 -1.94
C LEU A 136 -7.71 14.53 -3.06
N ARG A 137 -6.53 14.01 -2.70
CA ARG A 137 -5.50 13.61 -3.67
C ARG A 137 -6.02 12.50 -4.59
N GLN A 138 -6.59 11.43 -4.03
CA GLN A 138 -7.16 10.33 -4.81
C GLN A 138 -8.27 10.82 -5.77
N ASN A 139 -9.13 11.74 -5.30
CA ASN A 139 -10.16 12.34 -6.14
C ASN A 139 -9.58 13.18 -7.29
N LEU A 140 -8.50 13.93 -7.03
CA LEU A 140 -7.80 14.70 -8.06
C LEU A 140 -7.10 13.80 -9.08
N GLU A 141 -6.43 12.74 -8.62
CA GLU A 141 -5.81 11.74 -9.49
C GLU A 141 -6.84 11.07 -10.40
N PHE A 142 -7.98 10.65 -9.84
CA PHE A 142 -9.08 10.09 -10.61
C PHE A 142 -9.64 11.08 -11.64
N ARG A 143 -9.84 12.34 -11.26
CA ARG A 143 -10.32 13.39 -12.18
C ARG A 143 -9.33 13.68 -13.30
N ASN A 144 -8.04 13.71 -12.99
CA ASN A 144 -6.99 13.91 -13.99
C ASN A 144 -6.93 12.73 -14.96
N ALA A 145 -7.05 11.48 -14.47
CA ALA A 145 -7.15 10.31 -15.31
C ALA A 145 -8.36 10.38 -16.26
N ARG A 146 -9.53 10.84 -15.76
CA ARG A 146 -10.74 11.02 -16.57
C ARG A 146 -10.54 12.05 -17.69
N LEU A 147 -9.99 13.21 -17.35
CA LEU A 147 -9.67 14.25 -18.35
C LEU A 147 -8.66 13.75 -19.39
N GLN A 148 -7.69 12.94 -18.99
CA GLN A 148 -6.72 12.36 -19.90
C GLN A 148 -7.38 11.37 -20.89
N VAL A 149 -8.32 10.55 -20.42
CA VAL A 149 -9.11 9.66 -21.28
C VAL A 149 -9.91 10.47 -22.30
N GLU A 150 -10.67 11.48 -21.85
CA GLU A 150 -11.47 12.35 -22.73
C GLU A 150 -10.62 13.05 -23.79
N LEU A 151 -9.44 13.54 -23.40
CA LEU A 151 -8.51 14.19 -24.30
C LEU A 151 -7.89 13.20 -25.31
N ASN A 152 -7.65 11.96 -24.89
CA ASN A 152 -7.18 10.91 -25.78
C ASN A 152 -8.28 10.47 -26.77
N ASP A 153 -9.54 10.40 -26.34
CA ASP A 153 -10.68 10.06 -27.21
C ASP A 153 -10.81 11.07 -28.36
N LEU A 154 -10.72 12.38 -28.05
CA LEU A 154 -10.70 13.44 -29.08
C LEU A 154 -9.55 13.28 -30.08
N LYS A 155 -8.38 12.81 -29.62
CA LYS A 155 -7.23 12.55 -30.49
C LYS A 155 -7.42 11.28 -31.32
N ILE A 156 -8.03 10.24 -30.75
CA ILE A 156 -8.39 9.01 -31.44
C ILE A 156 -9.32 9.34 -32.62
N ASP A 157 -10.39 10.10 -32.39
CA ASP A 157 -11.33 10.52 -33.45
C ASP A 157 -10.61 11.28 -34.58
N LYS A 158 -9.67 12.16 -34.22
CA LYS A 158 -8.86 12.90 -35.17
C LYS A 158 -7.90 11.99 -35.97
N CYS A 159 -7.30 10.99 -35.31
CA CYS A 159 -6.47 9.99 -35.97
C CYS A 159 -7.30 9.17 -36.96
N LEU A 160 -8.49 8.71 -36.56
CA LEU A 160 -9.37 7.90 -37.39
C LEU A 160 -9.87 8.65 -38.63
N SER A 161 -10.30 9.91 -38.46
CA SER A 161 -10.79 10.75 -39.56
C SER A 161 -9.70 11.20 -40.55
N GLY A 162 -8.45 11.33 -40.11
CA GLY A 162 -7.36 11.83 -40.95
C GLY A 162 -6.44 10.75 -41.53
N LYS A 163 -6.01 9.79 -40.69
CA LYS A 163 -4.95 8.83 -41.01
C LYS A 163 -5.41 7.36 -40.99
N GLY A 164 -6.62 7.09 -40.50
CA GLY A 164 -7.18 5.74 -40.37
C GLY A 164 -6.59 4.92 -39.21
N TYR A 165 -6.80 3.61 -39.26
CA TYR A 165 -6.55 2.69 -38.14
C TYR A 165 -5.09 2.23 -37.97
N TRP A 166 -4.21 2.51 -38.92
CA TRP A 166 -2.90 1.83 -39.02
C TRP A 166 -1.73 2.59 -38.39
N VAL A 167 -2.01 3.64 -37.64
CA VAL A 167 -0.99 4.57 -37.16
C VAL A 167 -0.54 4.20 -35.76
N LYS A 168 0.77 4.22 -35.53
CA LYS A 168 1.35 4.02 -34.19
C LYS A 168 0.74 4.96 -33.13
N GLU A 169 0.51 6.21 -33.51
CA GLU A 169 -0.14 7.22 -32.65
C GLU A 169 -1.50 6.75 -32.11
N LEU A 170 -2.34 6.12 -32.95
CA LEU A 170 -3.63 5.58 -32.51
C LEU A 170 -3.44 4.44 -31.50
N ARG A 171 -2.51 3.53 -31.77
CA ARG A 171 -2.19 2.40 -30.87
C ARG A 171 -1.69 2.90 -29.52
N ASP A 172 -0.88 3.95 -29.50
CA ASP A 172 -0.35 4.54 -28.28
C ASP A 172 -1.48 5.19 -27.45
N LEU A 173 -2.41 5.90 -28.10
CA LEU A 173 -3.58 6.50 -27.45
C LEU A 173 -4.53 5.45 -26.87
N LEU A 174 -4.88 4.42 -27.65
CA LEU A 174 -5.74 3.32 -27.20
C LEU A 174 -5.12 2.57 -26.01
N ASN A 175 -3.83 2.23 -26.08
CA ASN A 175 -3.11 1.60 -24.97
C ASN A 175 -3.05 2.51 -23.74
N SER A 176 -2.93 3.83 -23.92
CA SER A 176 -2.96 4.78 -22.81
C SER A 176 -4.31 4.74 -22.09
N ASN A 177 -5.43 4.74 -22.83
CA ASN A 177 -6.75 4.69 -22.22
C ASN A 177 -7.03 3.36 -21.54
N ILE A 178 -6.62 2.23 -22.15
CA ILE A 178 -6.73 0.91 -21.53
C ILE A 178 -5.97 0.87 -20.19
N LYS A 179 -4.71 1.33 -20.17
CA LYS A 179 -3.91 1.38 -18.93
C LYS A 179 -4.59 2.21 -17.83
N LEU A 180 -5.10 3.39 -18.18
CA LEU A 180 -5.81 4.23 -17.23
C LEU A 180 -7.08 3.56 -16.70
N GLY A 181 -7.85 2.89 -17.56
CA GLY A 181 -9.05 2.17 -17.15
C GLY A 181 -8.76 0.94 -16.29
N ASP A 182 -7.64 0.25 -16.52
CA ASP A 182 -7.19 -0.88 -15.69
C ASP A 182 -6.61 -0.42 -14.34
N GLU A 183 -5.94 0.74 -14.29
CA GLU A 183 -5.34 1.30 -13.07
C GLU A 183 -6.38 1.93 -12.13
N PHE A 184 -7.33 2.68 -12.70
CA PHE A 184 -8.36 3.40 -11.94
C PHE A 184 -9.70 2.68 -12.03
N LYS A 185 -10.03 1.91 -10.98
CA LYS A 185 -11.32 1.22 -10.89
C LYS A 185 -12.49 2.17 -11.11
N ASN A 186 -13.44 1.76 -11.94
CA ASN A 186 -14.64 2.52 -12.35
C ASN A 186 -14.35 3.79 -13.18
N LEU A 187 -13.11 4.03 -13.64
CA LEU A 187 -12.84 5.13 -14.56
C LEU A 187 -13.54 4.92 -15.90
N LEU A 188 -13.55 3.67 -16.37
CA LEU A 188 -14.24 3.19 -17.56
C LEU A 188 -15.14 2.02 -17.18
N SER A 189 -16.31 1.96 -17.79
CA SER A 189 -17.19 0.79 -17.75
C SER A 189 -16.56 -0.38 -18.51
N LYS A 190 -17.08 -1.60 -18.26
CA LYS A 190 -16.63 -2.79 -18.98
C LYS A 190 -16.85 -2.68 -20.50
N SER A 191 -17.96 -2.07 -20.91
CA SER A 191 -18.29 -1.86 -22.33
C SER A 191 -17.32 -0.87 -22.99
N GLU A 192 -17.01 0.26 -22.33
CA GLU A 192 -16.00 1.21 -22.79
C GLU A 192 -14.60 0.57 -22.91
N LEU A 193 -14.18 -0.21 -21.91
CA LEU A 193 -12.91 -0.95 -21.96
C LEU A 193 -12.89 -1.98 -23.09
N SER A 194 -13.99 -2.73 -23.26
CA SER A 194 -14.15 -3.70 -24.34
C SER A 194 -13.96 -3.04 -25.70
N GLU A 195 -14.57 -1.86 -25.88
CA GLU A 195 -14.47 -1.10 -27.13
C GLU A 195 -13.03 -0.67 -27.41
N LEU A 196 -12.30 -0.19 -26.40
CA LEU A 196 -10.89 0.15 -26.56
C LEU A 196 -10.04 -1.07 -26.97
N TYR A 197 -10.28 -2.25 -26.37
CA TYR A 197 -9.61 -3.49 -26.76
C TYR A 197 -9.94 -3.91 -28.20
N PHE A 198 -11.21 -3.80 -28.60
CA PHE A 198 -11.66 -4.07 -29.97
C PHE A 198 -11.00 -3.12 -30.98
N GLN A 199 -11.04 -1.81 -30.73
CA GLN A 199 -10.42 -0.79 -31.58
C GLN A 199 -8.91 -0.97 -31.67
N LEU A 200 -8.26 -1.38 -30.57
CA LEU A 200 -6.85 -1.74 -30.59
C LEU A 200 -6.62 -2.95 -31.51
N GLY A 201 -7.47 -3.98 -31.44
CA GLY A 201 -7.44 -5.11 -32.37
C GLY A 201 -7.54 -4.69 -33.84
N LYS A 202 -8.51 -3.83 -34.16
CA LYS A 202 -8.67 -3.28 -35.52
C LYS A 202 -7.40 -2.56 -36.00
N SER A 203 -6.70 -1.85 -35.11
CA SER A 203 -5.48 -1.14 -35.50
C SER A 203 -4.33 -2.07 -35.92
N TYR A 204 -4.39 -3.37 -35.61
CA TYR A 204 -3.34 -4.35 -35.91
C TYR A 204 -3.64 -5.27 -37.10
N ILE A 205 -4.86 -5.32 -37.64
CA ILE A 205 -5.26 -6.33 -38.64
C ILE A 205 -4.41 -6.33 -39.93
N ALA A 206 -3.96 -5.19 -40.46
CA ALA A 206 -3.05 -5.11 -41.62
C ALA A 206 -1.65 -5.68 -41.37
N THR A 207 -1.31 -5.94 -40.10
CA THR A 207 -0.02 -6.51 -39.69
C THR A 207 -0.20 -7.87 -39.01
N CYS A 208 -1.37 -8.51 -39.15
CA CYS A 208 -1.69 -9.77 -38.48
C CYS A 208 -1.00 -11.00 -39.11
N ASP A 209 -0.41 -10.85 -40.28
CA ASP A 209 0.47 -11.83 -40.92
C ASP A 209 1.72 -12.09 -40.08
N ILE A 210 2.21 -11.08 -39.36
CA ILE A 210 3.31 -11.19 -38.40
C ILE A 210 2.84 -12.01 -37.18
N TYR A 211 3.61 -13.04 -36.83
CA TYR A 211 3.22 -14.01 -35.80
C TYR A 211 2.98 -13.41 -34.42
N GLU A 212 3.87 -12.51 -33.99
CA GLU A 212 3.77 -11.81 -32.72
C GLU A 212 2.53 -10.91 -32.67
N THR A 213 2.26 -10.18 -33.77
CA THR A 213 1.08 -9.34 -33.90
C THR A 213 -0.20 -10.16 -33.83
N TYR A 214 -0.25 -11.30 -34.51
CA TYR A 214 -1.38 -12.24 -34.43
C TYR A 214 -1.66 -12.71 -33.01
N ILE A 215 -0.63 -13.19 -32.28
CA ILE A 215 -0.80 -13.64 -30.89
C ILE A 215 -1.36 -12.50 -30.03
N TYR A 216 -0.78 -11.31 -30.19
CA TYR A 216 -1.19 -10.14 -29.43
C TYR A 216 -2.63 -9.75 -29.76
N MET A 217 -2.98 -9.70 -31.04
CA MET A 217 -4.32 -9.38 -31.55
C MET A 217 -5.37 -10.38 -31.05
N LYS A 218 -5.08 -11.68 -31.10
CA LYS A 218 -5.93 -12.73 -30.56
C LYS A 218 -6.17 -12.56 -29.06
N LYS A 219 -5.13 -12.17 -28.31
CA LYS A 219 -5.25 -11.91 -26.86
C LYS A 219 -6.15 -10.70 -26.57
N ILE A 220 -5.97 -9.58 -27.27
CA ILE A 220 -6.77 -8.37 -27.02
C ILE A 220 -8.23 -8.54 -27.44
N LEU A 221 -8.53 -9.26 -28.53
CA LEU A 221 -9.91 -9.51 -28.95
C LEU A 221 -10.63 -10.48 -28.01
N LYS A 222 -9.94 -11.52 -27.51
CA LYS A 222 -10.48 -12.34 -26.42
C LYS A 222 -10.78 -11.51 -25.18
N LYS A 223 -9.90 -10.56 -24.85
CA LYS A 223 -10.12 -9.67 -23.70
C LYS A 223 -11.34 -8.76 -23.86
N SER A 224 -11.58 -8.26 -25.08
CA SER A 224 -12.82 -7.55 -25.43
C SER A 224 -14.03 -8.41 -25.09
N LEU A 225 -14.15 -9.61 -25.69
CA LEU A 225 -15.28 -10.52 -25.44
C LEU A 225 -15.46 -10.89 -23.97
N GLU A 226 -14.38 -11.12 -23.21
CA GLU A 226 -14.44 -11.41 -21.79
C GLU A 226 -15.11 -10.30 -20.97
N LEU A 227 -14.89 -9.02 -21.33
CA LEU A 227 -15.43 -7.88 -20.61
C LEU A 227 -16.95 -7.74 -20.80
N ILE A 228 -17.47 -8.14 -21.96
CA ILE A 228 -18.88 -8.04 -22.35
C ILE A 228 -19.61 -9.38 -22.42
N LYS A 229 -18.98 -10.47 -21.93
CA LYS A 229 -19.54 -11.84 -22.06
C LYS A 229 -20.99 -11.94 -21.58
N ASP A 230 -21.28 -11.36 -20.43
CA ASP A 230 -22.59 -11.43 -19.77
C ASP A 230 -23.45 -10.16 -20.00
N SER A 231 -23.05 -9.26 -20.91
CA SER A 231 -23.85 -8.08 -21.27
C SER A 231 -24.74 -8.35 -22.50
N ASN A 232 -25.71 -7.48 -22.74
CA ASN A 232 -26.56 -7.50 -23.94
C ASN A 232 -25.92 -6.76 -25.14
N GLU A 233 -24.58 -6.63 -25.17
CA GLU A 233 -23.84 -5.92 -26.22
C GLU A 233 -23.58 -6.83 -27.44
N ASP A 234 -24.64 -7.44 -27.98
CA ASP A 234 -24.50 -8.51 -28.99
C ASP A 234 -23.85 -8.01 -30.29
N ASN A 235 -24.14 -6.77 -30.72
CA ASN A 235 -23.49 -6.15 -31.88
C ASN A 235 -21.96 -6.05 -31.70
N GLN A 236 -21.50 -5.63 -30.53
CA GLN A 236 -20.07 -5.50 -30.26
C GLN A 236 -19.38 -6.88 -30.21
N LYS A 237 -20.07 -7.91 -29.69
CA LYS A 237 -19.58 -9.30 -29.73
C LYS A 237 -19.45 -9.78 -31.18
N ILE A 238 -20.48 -9.55 -31.99
CA ILE A 238 -20.52 -9.91 -33.41
C ILE A 238 -19.38 -9.23 -34.18
N ASP A 239 -19.20 -7.92 -34.00
CA ASP A 239 -18.11 -7.18 -34.64
C ASP A 239 -16.73 -7.68 -34.21
N THR A 240 -16.57 -8.04 -32.93
CA THR A 240 -15.34 -8.64 -32.42
C THR A 240 -15.09 -10.01 -33.05
N TYR A 241 -16.13 -10.86 -33.17
CA TYR A 241 -16.02 -12.16 -33.82
C TYR A 241 -15.68 -12.04 -35.30
N LYS A 242 -16.31 -11.12 -36.04
CA LYS A 242 -15.97 -10.81 -37.44
C LYS A 242 -14.50 -10.48 -37.61
N LEU A 243 -13.97 -9.61 -36.75
CA LEU A 243 -12.54 -9.26 -36.79
C LEU A 243 -11.62 -10.45 -36.44
N MET A 244 -12.05 -11.32 -35.52
CA MET A 244 -11.31 -12.55 -35.22
C MET A 244 -11.32 -13.52 -36.40
N ILE A 245 -12.43 -13.61 -37.15
CA ILE A 245 -12.53 -14.43 -38.37
C ILE A 245 -11.56 -13.92 -39.43
N ASP A 246 -11.57 -12.61 -39.72
CA ASP A 246 -10.64 -11.99 -40.68
C ASP A 246 -9.17 -12.29 -40.32
N MET A 247 -8.85 -12.19 -39.02
CA MET A 247 -7.53 -12.50 -38.48
C MET A 247 -7.13 -13.97 -38.69
N GLU A 248 -8.02 -14.92 -38.38
CA GLU A 248 -7.72 -16.35 -38.52
C GLU A 248 -7.67 -16.79 -40.00
N GLN A 249 -8.52 -16.21 -40.86
CA GLN A 249 -8.52 -16.45 -42.31
C GLN A 249 -7.23 -15.97 -42.97
N THR A 250 -6.70 -14.80 -42.57
CA THR A 250 -5.41 -14.29 -43.06
C THR A 250 -4.27 -15.27 -42.80
N ARG A 251 -4.40 -16.14 -41.78
CA ARG A 251 -3.43 -17.18 -41.42
C ARG A 251 -3.78 -18.57 -41.96
N GLY A 252 -4.92 -18.74 -42.62
CA GLY A 252 -5.42 -20.04 -43.07
C GLY A 252 -5.86 -20.96 -41.92
N ASN A 253 -6.16 -20.41 -40.73
CA ASN A 253 -6.55 -21.17 -39.54
C ASN A 253 -8.05 -21.51 -39.55
N TYR A 254 -8.48 -22.22 -40.57
CA TYR A 254 -9.90 -22.40 -40.84
C TYR A 254 -10.65 -23.23 -39.79
N GLU A 255 -9.96 -24.12 -39.06
CA GLU A 255 -10.54 -24.81 -37.90
C GLU A 255 -10.94 -23.85 -36.78
N GLU A 256 -10.15 -22.79 -36.57
CA GLU A 256 -10.45 -21.78 -35.55
C GLU A 256 -11.55 -20.84 -36.03
N VAL A 257 -11.56 -20.49 -37.32
CA VAL A 257 -12.68 -19.78 -37.96
C VAL A 257 -13.97 -20.55 -37.69
N ALA A 258 -14.01 -21.86 -37.94
CA ALA A 258 -15.20 -22.68 -37.69
C ALA A 258 -15.71 -22.62 -36.24
N LYS A 259 -14.81 -22.57 -35.25
CA LYS A 259 -15.19 -22.45 -33.83
C LYS A 259 -15.77 -21.07 -33.53
N ILE A 260 -15.14 -20.02 -34.03
CA ILE A 260 -15.60 -18.64 -33.84
C ILE A 260 -17.00 -18.46 -34.46
N LEU A 261 -17.21 -19.04 -35.64
CA LEU A 261 -18.50 -19.03 -36.32
C LEU A 261 -19.59 -19.80 -35.54
N ASP A 262 -19.24 -20.90 -34.86
CA ASP A 262 -20.15 -21.64 -33.98
C ASP A 262 -20.54 -20.82 -32.73
N ASP A 263 -19.56 -20.16 -32.11
CA ASP A 263 -19.79 -19.25 -30.99
C ASP A 263 -20.70 -18.06 -31.39
N MET A 264 -20.45 -17.50 -32.58
CA MET A 264 -21.22 -16.39 -33.15
C MET A 264 -22.63 -16.78 -33.57
N GLY A 265 -22.85 -18.00 -34.07
CA GLY A 265 -24.15 -18.48 -34.53
C GLY A 265 -25.26 -18.43 -33.47
N ASN A 266 -24.91 -18.53 -32.18
CA ASN A 266 -25.86 -18.39 -31.07
C ASN A 266 -26.35 -16.94 -30.87
N LEU A 267 -25.64 -15.94 -31.40
CA LEU A 267 -25.98 -14.52 -31.32
C LEU A 267 -26.78 -14.04 -32.53
N LEU A 268 -26.68 -14.75 -33.66
CA LEU A 268 -27.17 -14.32 -34.97
C LEU A 268 -28.61 -14.72 -35.28
N GLU A 269 -29.41 -15.20 -34.32
CA GLU A 269 -30.78 -15.69 -34.58
C GLU A 269 -31.69 -14.70 -35.34
N LYS A 270 -31.31 -13.41 -35.46
CA LYS A 270 -32.14 -12.34 -36.02
C LYS A 270 -31.44 -11.36 -36.97
N ASP A 271 -30.27 -11.66 -37.53
CA ASP A 271 -29.71 -10.88 -38.65
C ASP A 271 -29.45 -11.72 -39.93
N ILE A 272 -30.18 -11.42 -40.99
CA ILE A 272 -30.14 -12.16 -42.26
C ILE A 272 -28.83 -11.94 -43.03
N GLU A 273 -28.27 -10.74 -43.00
CA GLU A 273 -27.06 -10.38 -43.74
C GLU A 273 -25.84 -10.99 -43.05
N GLU A 274 -25.83 -10.99 -41.72
CA GLU A 274 -24.74 -11.58 -40.95
C GLU A 274 -24.69 -13.11 -41.05
N ASN A 275 -25.85 -13.77 -41.09
CA ASN A 275 -25.94 -15.21 -41.34
C ASN A 275 -25.48 -15.58 -42.77
N LEU A 276 -25.76 -14.74 -43.76
CA LEU A 276 -25.31 -14.97 -45.14
C LEU A 276 -23.81 -14.67 -45.32
N TRP A 277 -23.30 -13.63 -44.66
CA TRP A 277 -21.86 -13.39 -44.55
C TRP A 277 -21.14 -14.57 -43.90
N LEU A 278 -21.70 -15.12 -42.81
CA LEU A 278 -21.22 -16.33 -42.15
C LEU A 278 -21.18 -17.53 -43.12
N LEU A 279 -22.25 -17.75 -43.90
CA LEU A 279 -22.33 -18.83 -44.89
C LEU A 279 -21.27 -18.70 -45.99
N ALA A 280 -21.05 -17.47 -46.49
CA ALA A 280 -20.06 -17.16 -47.51
C ALA A 280 -18.62 -17.38 -47.01
N ASN A 281 -18.35 -17.10 -45.74
CA ASN A 281 -17.03 -17.33 -45.15
C ASN A 281 -16.76 -18.82 -44.86
N LEU A 282 -17.80 -19.60 -44.57
CA LEU A 282 -17.68 -21.06 -44.46
C LEU A 282 -17.35 -21.73 -45.80
N ASN A 283 -17.80 -21.16 -46.93
CA ASN A 283 -17.52 -21.66 -48.28
C ASN A 283 -16.03 -21.74 -48.60
N GLY A 284 -15.20 -20.81 -48.12
CA GLY A 284 -13.75 -20.81 -48.37
C GLY A 284 -12.89 -21.43 -47.27
N ALA A 285 -13.45 -21.65 -46.08
CA ALA A 285 -12.68 -22.05 -44.90
C ALA A 285 -12.74 -23.54 -44.60
N CYS A 286 -13.94 -24.12 -44.63
CA CYS A 286 -14.15 -25.46 -44.11
C CYS A 286 -14.45 -26.38 -45.28
N GLY A 287 -13.69 -27.46 -45.40
CA GLY A 287 -14.01 -28.50 -46.36
C GLY A 287 -15.41 -29.09 -46.15
N TRP A 288 -15.64 -30.25 -46.76
CA TRP A 288 -16.95 -30.90 -46.82
C TRP A 288 -17.50 -31.33 -45.44
N ASP A 289 -16.70 -31.22 -44.38
CA ASP A 289 -16.99 -31.57 -43.00
C ASP A 289 -17.94 -30.59 -42.29
N LYS A 290 -18.17 -29.39 -42.85
CA LYS A 290 -19.08 -28.38 -42.27
C LYS A 290 -20.35 -28.13 -43.07
N ILE A 291 -20.62 -28.93 -44.10
CA ILE A 291 -21.83 -28.85 -44.93
C ILE A 291 -23.12 -28.87 -44.10
N ASP A 292 -23.18 -29.68 -43.05
CA ASP A 292 -24.36 -29.78 -42.18
C ASP A 292 -24.61 -28.49 -41.39
N GLN A 293 -23.57 -27.75 -41.03
CA GLN A 293 -23.69 -26.45 -40.36
C GLN A 293 -24.17 -25.38 -41.34
N CYS A 294 -23.64 -25.36 -42.57
CA CYS A 294 -24.13 -24.47 -43.63
C CYS A 294 -25.62 -24.72 -43.93
N ILE A 295 -26.05 -25.99 -43.96
CA ILE A 295 -27.46 -26.34 -44.13
C ILE A 295 -28.31 -25.84 -42.97
N LYS A 296 -27.84 -25.97 -41.72
CA LYS A 296 -28.56 -25.44 -40.54
C LYS A 296 -28.75 -23.92 -40.60
N ILE A 297 -27.74 -23.17 -41.04
CA ILE A 297 -27.84 -21.72 -41.22
C ILE A 297 -28.90 -21.40 -42.28
N LEU A 298 -28.89 -22.11 -43.42
CA LEU A 298 -29.94 -21.97 -44.45
C LEU A 298 -31.34 -22.31 -43.91
N ASP A 299 -31.47 -23.36 -43.10
CA ASP A 299 -32.74 -23.72 -42.43
C ASP A 299 -33.22 -22.62 -41.48
N GLN A 300 -32.31 -22.03 -40.69
CA GLN A 300 -32.63 -20.92 -39.79
C GLN A 300 -33.07 -19.68 -40.57
N LEU A 301 -32.34 -19.32 -41.62
CA LEU A 301 -32.67 -18.18 -42.48
C LEU A 301 -34.06 -18.35 -43.12
N ASP A 302 -34.35 -19.53 -43.65
CA ASP A 302 -35.65 -19.87 -44.23
C ASP A 302 -36.77 -19.85 -43.18
N PHE A 303 -36.51 -20.36 -41.98
CA PHE A 303 -37.47 -20.35 -40.88
C PHE A 303 -37.81 -18.93 -40.39
N TYR A 304 -36.82 -18.08 -40.16
CA TYR A 304 -37.02 -16.75 -39.57
C TYR A 304 -37.46 -15.69 -40.58
N TYR A 305 -37.03 -15.79 -41.84
CA TYR A 305 -37.26 -14.74 -42.84
C TYR A 305 -38.10 -15.19 -44.03
N GLY A 306 -38.29 -16.49 -44.23
CA GLY A 306 -39.09 -17.07 -45.31
C GLY A 306 -38.78 -16.43 -46.66
N VAL A 307 -39.80 -15.90 -47.33
CA VAL A 307 -39.69 -15.28 -48.66
C VAL A 307 -38.62 -14.17 -48.73
N LYS A 308 -38.38 -13.44 -47.63
CA LYS A 308 -37.37 -12.36 -47.63
C LYS A 308 -35.94 -12.90 -47.77
N CYS A 309 -35.62 -14.09 -47.25
CA CYS A 309 -34.26 -14.63 -47.40
C CYS A 309 -33.93 -15.04 -48.84
N VAL A 310 -34.94 -15.33 -49.65
CA VAL A 310 -34.75 -15.77 -51.04
C VAL A 310 -34.04 -14.72 -51.87
N GLU A 311 -34.40 -13.44 -51.74
CA GLU A 311 -33.76 -12.36 -52.51
C GLU A 311 -32.28 -12.22 -52.14
N TYR A 312 -31.96 -12.30 -50.85
CA TYR A 312 -30.58 -12.21 -50.39
C TYR A 312 -29.76 -13.45 -50.78
N ILE A 313 -30.30 -14.64 -50.60
CA ILE A 313 -29.66 -15.90 -51.02
C ILE A 313 -29.36 -15.88 -52.52
N LYS A 314 -30.29 -15.39 -53.36
CA LYS A 314 -30.06 -15.24 -54.81
C LYS A 314 -28.88 -14.31 -55.10
N ARG A 315 -28.78 -13.15 -54.43
CA ARG A 315 -27.65 -12.23 -54.61
C ARG A 315 -26.29 -12.89 -54.31
N TYR A 316 -26.20 -13.61 -53.19
CA TYR A 316 -24.99 -14.36 -52.81
C TYR A 316 -24.72 -15.59 -53.69
N ASP A 317 -25.74 -16.15 -54.34
CA ASP A 317 -25.54 -17.23 -55.32
C ASP A 317 -25.02 -16.67 -56.65
N GLU A 318 -25.56 -15.52 -57.09
CA GLU A 318 -25.19 -14.81 -58.31
C GLU A 318 -23.78 -14.21 -58.27
N ASP A 319 -23.34 -13.71 -57.11
CA ASP A 319 -21.98 -13.20 -56.91
C ASP A 319 -20.92 -14.31 -56.77
N GLY A 320 -21.35 -15.57 -56.69
CA GLY A 320 -20.49 -16.74 -56.62
C GLY A 320 -20.02 -17.11 -55.22
N SER A 321 -20.53 -16.47 -54.16
CA SER A 321 -20.15 -16.74 -52.76
C SER A 321 -20.39 -18.19 -52.30
N PHE A 322 -21.22 -18.95 -53.02
CA PHE A 322 -21.53 -20.35 -52.71
C PHE A 322 -20.96 -21.37 -53.71
N ASN A 323 -20.07 -20.96 -54.63
CA ASN A 323 -19.64 -21.83 -55.73
C ASN A 323 -18.96 -23.13 -55.26
N GLU A 324 -18.17 -23.09 -54.18
CA GLU A 324 -17.51 -24.28 -53.66
C GLU A 324 -18.51 -25.18 -52.92
N LEU A 325 -19.39 -24.62 -52.10
CA LEU A 325 -20.45 -25.34 -51.39
C LEU A 325 -21.44 -26.00 -52.36
N LYS A 326 -21.73 -25.37 -53.51
CA LYS A 326 -22.59 -25.94 -54.57
C LYS A 326 -22.02 -27.20 -55.21
N THR A 327 -20.73 -27.51 -55.04
CA THR A 327 -20.17 -28.79 -55.47
C THR A 327 -20.68 -29.96 -54.63
N ASN A 328 -21.21 -29.68 -53.43
CA ASN A 328 -21.87 -30.67 -52.58
C ASN A 328 -23.37 -30.73 -52.89
N GLU A 329 -23.85 -31.90 -53.34
CA GLU A 329 -25.25 -32.11 -53.72
C GLU A 329 -26.24 -31.87 -52.56
N LYS A 330 -25.87 -32.15 -51.30
CA LYS A 330 -26.77 -31.93 -50.15
C LYS A 330 -27.01 -30.43 -49.93
N PHE A 331 -25.95 -29.63 -49.95
CA PHE A 331 -26.05 -28.18 -49.82
C PHE A 331 -26.78 -27.56 -51.02
N LYS A 332 -26.40 -27.93 -52.24
CA LYS A 332 -27.03 -27.46 -53.48
C LYS A 332 -28.54 -27.71 -53.52
N ASN A 333 -28.97 -28.92 -53.14
CA ASN A 333 -30.40 -29.25 -53.07
C ASN A 333 -31.13 -28.41 -52.02
N LYS A 334 -30.51 -28.18 -50.85
CA LYS A 334 -31.10 -27.30 -49.83
C LYS A 334 -31.20 -25.85 -50.31
N LEU A 335 -30.13 -25.31 -50.90
CA LEU A 335 -30.08 -23.95 -51.45
C LEU A 335 -31.21 -23.73 -52.46
N TYR A 336 -31.33 -24.62 -53.45
CA TYR A 336 -32.39 -24.51 -54.46
C TYR A 336 -33.79 -24.80 -53.91
N SER A 337 -33.93 -25.62 -52.86
CA SER A 337 -35.23 -25.79 -52.18
C SER A 337 -35.75 -24.51 -51.54
N ILE A 338 -34.86 -23.59 -51.13
CA ILE A 338 -35.24 -22.29 -50.59
C ILE A 338 -35.54 -21.31 -51.74
N ILE A 339 -34.66 -21.27 -52.75
CA ILE A 339 -34.79 -20.39 -53.92
C ILE A 339 -36.10 -20.68 -54.70
N GLY A 340 -36.44 -21.96 -54.87
CA GLY A 340 -37.59 -22.42 -55.64
C GLY A 340 -38.95 -22.30 -54.95
N LYS A 341 -39.04 -21.80 -53.71
CA LYS A 341 -40.34 -21.57 -53.02
C LYS A 341 -41.16 -20.42 -53.61
N ASN A 342 -40.57 -19.61 -54.50
CA ASN A 342 -41.19 -18.43 -55.11
C ASN A 342 -41.37 -18.55 -56.63
N GLU A 343 -41.19 -19.74 -57.20
CA GLU A 343 -41.61 -20.11 -58.56
C GLU A 343 -42.90 -20.95 -58.47
#